data_AF-A0A1F8A366-F1
#
_entry.id   AF-A0A1F8A366-F1
#
_cell.length_a   1.000
_cell.length_b   1.000
_cell.length_c   1.000
_cell.angle_alpha   90.00
_cell.angle_beta   90.00
_cell.angle_gamma   90.00
#
_symmetry.space_group_name_H-M   'P 1'
#
loop_
_entity.id
_entity.type
_entity.pdbx_description
1 polymer ?
#
loop_
_entity_poly.entity_id
_entity_poly.type
_entity_poly.pdbx_seq_one_letter_code
_entity_poly.pdbx_strand_id
1 'polypeptide(L)'
;MLKTMITTIVALCLSVSVPEVLATSPGVGVQAGTTGDRSQYTREIHDQCQNIRVLPLRSLQNIPPISGRPDDILALEDSGINVTDIQPRPPPPARLVASCGSPNRRRSTELRLDNCLGWDAAGERLIAQQNGYGIQRGRCWGCKYFPVSREKFRVVCFCDNVTQGLTTVIPGIDRMAAGKAFAEDGVWRLVNGQLQC
;
A
#
# COMPACT_ATOMS: atom_id res chain seq x y z
N MET A 1 -4.21 -70.38 -4.95
CA MET A 1 -3.63 -70.69 -3.63
C MET A 1 -2.19 -70.18 -3.56
N LEU A 2 -1.96 -69.00 -2.96
CA LEU A 2 -0.72 -68.58 -2.26
C LEU A 2 -0.93 -67.11 -1.81
N LYS A 3 -1.47 -66.91 -0.62
CA LYS A 3 -0.78 -66.35 0.57
C LYS A 3 -0.18 -64.95 0.39
N THR A 4 -0.99 -63.97 0.80
CA THR A 4 -0.68 -62.72 1.50
C THR A 4 0.68 -62.66 2.20
N MET A 5 1.43 -61.58 1.95
CA MET A 5 2.41 -61.02 2.89
C MET A 5 2.29 -59.49 2.85
N ILE A 6 1.64 -58.95 3.87
CA ILE A 6 1.56 -57.53 4.20
C ILE A 6 2.84 -57.21 4.97
N THR A 7 3.64 -56.25 4.50
CA THR A 7 4.83 -55.78 5.21
C THR A 7 4.55 -54.39 5.77
N THR A 8 4.26 -54.32 7.06
CA THR A 8 4.06 -53.08 7.82
C THR A 8 5.42 -52.55 8.28
N ILE A 9 5.81 -51.35 7.83
CA ILE A 9 7.00 -50.64 8.33
C ILE A 9 6.57 -49.81 9.54
N VAL A 10 7.04 -50.20 10.72
CA VAL A 10 6.91 -49.43 11.96
C VAL A 10 8.10 -48.47 12.02
N ALA A 11 7.84 -47.18 11.81
CA ALA A 11 8.83 -46.13 12.06
C ALA A 11 8.80 -45.73 13.54
N LEU A 12 9.80 -46.18 14.31
CA LEU A 12 10.11 -45.64 15.64
C LEU A 12 10.91 -44.33 15.46
N CYS A 13 10.28 -43.18 15.65
CA CYS A 13 10.99 -41.93 15.90
C CYS A 13 11.10 -41.72 17.41
N LEU A 14 12.29 -42.00 17.95
CA LEU A 14 12.68 -41.75 19.33
C LEU A 14 12.72 -40.23 19.59
N SER A 15 11.87 -39.77 20.49
CA SER A 15 11.90 -38.42 21.04
C SER A 15 13.13 -38.25 21.94
N VAL A 16 14.12 -37.51 21.47
CA VAL A 16 15.24 -37.04 22.30
C VAL A 16 14.80 -35.75 22.98
N SER A 17 14.58 -35.82 24.29
CA SER A 17 14.35 -34.67 25.16
C SER A 17 15.70 -34.00 25.48
N VAL A 18 15.91 -32.77 25.02
CA VAL A 18 17.04 -31.93 25.42
C VAL A 18 16.57 -31.01 26.55
N PRO A 19 17.30 -30.90 27.68
CA PRO A 19 16.90 -30.02 28.76
C PRO A 19 17.12 -28.54 28.42
N GLU A 20 16.12 -27.79 28.82
CA GLU A 20 15.96 -26.35 28.91
C GLU A 20 17.20 -25.65 29.51
N VAL A 21 17.86 -24.82 28.70
CA VAL A 21 18.80 -23.80 29.19
C VAL A 21 18.11 -22.45 29.08
N LEU A 22 17.78 -21.87 30.23
CA LEU A 22 17.32 -20.49 30.35
C LEU A 22 18.37 -19.54 29.76
N ALA A 23 18.00 -18.85 28.69
CA ALA A 23 18.63 -17.61 28.27
C ALA A 23 17.56 -16.52 28.22
N THR A 24 17.41 -15.82 29.35
CA THR A 24 16.66 -14.58 29.44
C THR A 24 17.29 -13.55 28.51
N SER A 25 16.56 -13.10 27.49
CA SER A 25 16.89 -11.87 26.76
C SER A 25 15.58 -11.09 26.50
N PRO A 26 15.50 -9.82 26.90
CA PRO A 26 14.30 -8.99 26.74
C PRO A 26 14.27 -8.36 25.34
N GLY A 27 13.16 -8.50 24.63
CA GLY A 27 13.05 -7.90 23.29
C GLY A 27 11.70 -8.08 22.63
N VAL A 28 10.75 -7.25 23.02
CA VAL A 28 9.62 -6.70 22.22
C VAL A 28 8.94 -7.70 21.27
N GLY A 29 7.83 -8.27 21.74
CA GLY A 29 6.95 -9.10 20.93
C GLY A 29 6.37 -8.32 19.73
N VAL A 30 6.67 -8.79 18.53
CA VAL A 30 5.80 -8.57 17.37
C VAL A 30 4.73 -9.65 17.46
N GLN A 31 3.58 -9.31 18.02
CA GLN A 31 2.39 -10.14 17.94
C GLN A 31 2.02 -10.29 16.45
N ALA A 32 2.21 -11.49 15.92
CA ALA A 32 1.58 -11.92 14.67
C ALA A 32 0.07 -12.02 14.92
N GLY A 33 -0.64 -10.90 14.76
CA GLY A 33 -2.10 -10.86 14.83
C GLY A 33 -2.72 -11.77 13.78
N THR A 34 -3.52 -12.72 14.23
CA THR A 34 -4.40 -13.57 13.42
C THR A 34 -5.19 -12.70 12.42
N THR A 35 -5.31 -13.15 11.17
CA THR A 35 -5.89 -12.40 10.04
C THR A 35 -7.27 -11.77 10.33
N GLY A 36 -8.04 -12.33 11.28
CA GLY A 36 -9.33 -11.79 11.72
C GLY A 36 -9.25 -10.44 12.47
N ASP A 37 -8.14 -10.15 13.15
CA ASP A 37 -7.92 -8.89 13.86
C ASP A 37 -7.66 -7.73 12.88
N ARG A 38 -6.97 -8.02 11.78
CA ARG A 38 -6.63 -7.00 10.76
C ARG A 38 -7.84 -6.50 9.97
N SER A 39 -8.76 -7.40 9.61
CA SER A 39 -10.02 -7.02 8.95
C SER A 39 -10.92 -6.16 9.83
N GLN A 40 -10.77 -6.28 11.16
CA GLN A 40 -11.54 -5.50 12.11
C GLN A 40 -11.18 -4.01 12.04
N TYR A 41 -9.91 -3.67 11.80
CA TYR A 41 -9.50 -2.28 11.65
C TYR A 41 -10.13 -1.61 10.41
N THR A 42 -10.13 -2.31 9.26
CA THR A 42 -10.79 -1.81 8.05
C THR A 42 -12.29 -1.60 8.29
N ARG A 43 -12.94 -2.57 8.95
CA ARG A 43 -14.35 -2.47 9.34
C ARG A 43 -14.61 -1.26 10.23
N GLU A 44 -13.78 -1.05 11.25
CA GLU A 44 -13.90 0.08 12.17
C GLU A 44 -13.79 1.42 11.44
N ILE A 45 -12.82 1.56 10.54
CA ILE A 45 -12.65 2.77 9.72
C ILE A 45 -13.91 3.00 8.88
N HIS A 46 -14.42 1.99 8.18
CA HIS A 46 -15.63 2.15 7.35
C HIS A 46 -16.90 2.45 8.15
N ASP A 47 -17.00 1.97 9.39
CA ASP A 47 -18.15 2.21 10.26
C ASP A 47 -18.12 3.61 10.89
N GLN A 48 -16.94 4.08 11.30
CA GLN A 48 -16.79 5.32 12.05
C GLN A 48 -16.42 6.54 11.18
N CYS A 49 -15.94 6.32 9.97
CA CYS A 49 -15.46 7.38 9.09
C CYS A 49 -16.36 7.63 7.88
N GLN A 50 -16.43 8.89 7.47
CA GLN A 50 -17.12 9.33 6.26
C GLN A 50 -16.15 10.10 5.35
N ASN A 51 -16.51 10.20 4.07
CA ASN A 51 -15.76 10.92 3.04
C ASN A 51 -14.29 10.45 2.94
N ILE A 52 -14.06 9.15 3.12
CA ILE A 52 -12.73 8.55 3.01
C ILE A 52 -12.23 8.69 1.58
N ARG A 53 -11.11 9.38 1.39
CA ARG A 53 -10.50 9.63 0.07
C ARG A 53 -9.02 9.90 0.20
N VAL A 54 -8.29 9.73 -0.90
CA VAL A 54 -6.89 10.14 -0.99
C VAL A 54 -6.82 11.53 -1.61
N LEU A 55 -6.09 12.43 -0.97
CA LEU A 55 -5.70 13.73 -1.51
C LEU A 55 -4.23 13.71 -1.97
N PRO A 56 -3.84 14.51 -2.98
CA PRO A 56 -4.73 15.34 -3.81
C PRO A 56 -5.65 14.48 -4.69
N LEU A 57 -6.87 14.98 -4.97
CA LEU A 57 -7.80 14.39 -5.94
C LEU A 57 -7.29 14.62 -7.37
N ARG A 58 -6.06 14.19 -7.69
CA ARG A 58 -5.62 14.24 -9.08
C ARG A 58 -6.39 13.15 -9.83
N SER A 59 -7.02 13.50 -10.94
CA SER A 59 -7.50 12.50 -11.89
C SER A 59 -6.32 11.61 -12.25
N LEU A 60 -6.58 10.33 -12.44
CA LEU A 60 -5.62 9.37 -13.01
C LEU A 60 -5.10 9.85 -14.39
N GLN A 61 -5.83 10.77 -15.03
CA GLN A 61 -5.55 11.42 -16.32
C GLN A 61 -4.84 12.79 -16.18
N ASN A 62 -4.43 13.19 -14.97
CA ASN A 62 -3.76 14.47 -14.78
C ASN A 62 -2.25 14.31 -14.94
N ILE A 63 -1.67 15.19 -15.76
CA ILE A 63 -0.24 15.40 -16.02
C ILE A 63 0.62 14.83 -14.87
N PRO A 64 1.34 13.73 -15.11
CA PRO A 64 2.21 13.15 -14.10
C PRO A 64 3.24 14.21 -13.68
N PRO A 65 3.68 14.23 -12.41
CA PRO A 65 4.78 15.11 -12.04
C PRO A 65 5.97 14.86 -12.98
N ILE A 66 6.62 15.93 -13.46
CA ILE A 66 7.78 15.83 -14.35
C ILE A 66 8.76 14.85 -13.70
N SER A 67 9.01 13.73 -14.40
CA SER A 67 9.77 12.63 -13.82
C SER A 67 11.26 12.98 -13.69
N GLY A 68 11.70 14.03 -14.38
CA GLY A 68 13.12 14.28 -14.62
C GLY A 68 13.77 13.18 -15.46
N ARG A 69 13.00 12.25 -16.06
CA ARG A 69 13.50 11.35 -17.09
C ARG A 69 13.68 12.16 -18.38
N PRO A 70 14.79 11.99 -19.11
CA PRO A 70 15.05 12.72 -20.36
C PRO A 70 13.91 12.58 -21.36
N ASP A 71 13.33 11.38 -21.48
CA ASP A 71 12.28 11.07 -22.44
C ASP A 71 10.97 11.84 -22.18
N ASP A 72 10.66 12.12 -20.91
CA ASP A 72 9.46 12.88 -20.53
C ASP A 72 9.61 14.38 -20.87
N ILE A 73 10.84 14.92 -20.74
CA ILE A 73 11.13 16.33 -21.06
C ILE A 73 11.01 16.54 -22.57
N LEU A 74 11.60 15.63 -23.36
CA LEU A 74 11.53 15.69 -24.82
C LEU A 74 10.09 15.56 -25.36
N ALA A 75 9.26 14.69 -24.77
CA ALA A 75 7.86 14.55 -25.18
C ALA A 75 6.99 15.80 -24.85
N LEU A 76 7.32 16.51 -23.76
CA LEU A 76 6.64 17.74 -23.37
C LEU A 76 7.05 18.94 -24.26
N GLU A 77 8.32 19.02 -24.65
CA GLU A 77 8.84 20.06 -25.56
C GLU A 77 8.27 19.91 -26.98
N ASP A 78 8.18 18.69 -27.50
CA ASP A 78 7.61 18.40 -28.83
C ASP A 78 6.10 18.75 -28.91
N SER A 79 5.43 18.77 -27.76
CA SER A 79 4.02 19.17 -27.64
C SER A 79 3.81 20.70 -27.52
N GLY A 80 4.87 21.50 -27.68
CA GLY A 80 4.81 22.97 -27.64
C GLY A 80 4.65 23.56 -26.23
N ILE A 81 4.92 22.79 -25.18
CA ILE A 81 4.89 23.26 -23.78
C ILE A 81 6.29 23.79 -23.44
N ASN A 82 6.40 25.10 -23.18
CA ASN A 82 7.69 25.72 -22.83
C ASN A 82 8.16 25.28 -21.44
N VAL A 83 9.15 24.38 -21.38
CA VAL A 83 9.62 23.70 -20.15
C VAL A 83 10.39 24.64 -19.20
N THR A 84 10.85 25.79 -19.68
CA THR A 84 11.69 26.74 -18.91
C THR A 84 10.95 27.50 -17.79
N ASP A 85 9.62 27.53 -17.78
CA ASP A 85 8.81 28.25 -16.77
C ASP A 85 8.18 27.32 -15.71
N ILE A 86 8.46 26.01 -15.77
CA ILE A 86 7.89 25.02 -14.86
C ILE A 86 8.97 24.63 -13.85
N GLN A 87 9.17 25.45 -12.82
CA GLN A 87 9.79 24.94 -11.60
C GLN A 87 8.77 23.95 -11.00
N PRO A 88 8.99 22.62 -11.04
CA PRO A 88 7.99 21.69 -10.57
C PRO A 88 7.95 21.83 -9.05
N ARG A 89 6.97 22.58 -8.53
CA ARG A 89 6.68 22.50 -7.10
C ARG A 89 6.44 21.03 -6.80
N PRO A 90 7.08 20.46 -5.77
CA PRO A 90 6.83 19.10 -5.37
C PRO A 90 5.32 18.93 -5.22
N PRO A 91 4.71 17.94 -5.88
CA PRO A 91 3.28 17.69 -5.68
C PRO A 91 3.04 17.49 -4.18
N PRO A 92 1.94 18.03 -3.63
CA PRO A 92 1.63 17.81 -2.22
C PRO A 92 1.59 16.31 -1.94
N PRO A 93 2.09 15.86 -0.78
CA PRO A 93 2.17 14.43 -0.47
C PRO A 93 0.78 13.79 -0.50
N ALA A 94 0.72 12.51 -0.87
CA ALA A 94 -0.54 11.77 -0.89
C ALA A 94 -1.00 11.45 0.55
N ARG A 95 -2.27 11.71 0.85
CA ARG A 95 -2.83 11.60 2.21
C ARG A 95 -4.20 10.98 2.19
N LEU A 96 -4.43 10.00 3.05
CA LEU A 96 -5.76 9.48 3.35
C LEU A 96 -6.44 10.46 4.29
N VAL A 97 -7.55 11.04 3.84
CA VAL A 97 -8.36 11.96 4.65
C VAL A 97 -9.74 11.37 4.88
N ALA A 98 -10.27 11.60 6.06
CA ALA A 98 -11.61 11.19 6.43
C ALA A 98 -12.17 12.08 7.56
N SER A 99 -13.48 11.99 7.79
CA SER A 99 -14.13 12.54 8.98
C SER A 99 -14.59 11.39 9.87
N CYS A 100 -13.97 11.20 11.03
CA CYS A 100 -14.13 10.01 11.86
C CYS A 100 -14.65 10.33 13.26
N GLY A 101 -15.35 9.38 13.86
CA GLY A 101 -15.86 9.44 15.24
C GLY A 101 -17.37 9.22 15.31
N SER A 102 -17.97 9.54 16.46
CA SER A 102 -19.41 9.38 16.65
C SER A 102 -20.21 10.23 15.66
N PRO A 103 -21.42 9.80 15.25
CA PRO A 103 -22.20 10.48 14.21
C PRO A 103 -22.38 12.00 14.40
N ASN A 104 -22.51 12.45 15.65
CA ASN A 104 -22.74 13.85 16.00
C ASN A 104 -21.46 14.64 16.34
N ARG A 105 -20.28 14.00 16.36
CA ARG A 105 -19.00 14.60 16.78
C ARG A 105 -17.82 14.10 15.95
N ARG A 106 -18.00 13.99 14.64
CA ARG A 106 -16.91 13.57 13.74
C ARG A 106 -15.83 14.66 13.66
N ARG A 107 -14.57 14.23 13.62
CA ARG A 107 -13.40 15.09 13.48
C ARG A 107 -12.69 14.77 12.18
N SER A 108 -12.20 15.81 11.50
CA SER A 108 -11.33 15.63 10.35
C SER A 108 -10.02 14.98 10.80
N THR A 109 -9.61 13.94 10.10
CA THR A 109 -8.34 13.25 10.31
C THR A 109 -7.64 13.05 8.97
N GLU A 110 -6.31 13.09 9.02
CA GLU A 110 -5.44 12.99 7.87
C GLU A 110 -4.25 12.10 8.21
N LEU A 111 -3.90 11.20 7.30
CA LEU A 111 -2.75 10.31 7.41
C LEU A 111 -1.95 10.34 6.10
N ARG A 112 -0.67 10.70 6.18
CA ARG A 112 0.22 10.66 5.01
C ARG A 112 0.45 9.20 4.60
N LEU A 113 0.21 8.86 3.35
CA LEU A 113 0.35 7.48 2.88
C LEU A 113 1.80 6.98 2.97
N ASP A 114 2.79 7.84 2.72
CA ASP A 114 4.22 7.50 2.87
C ASP A 114 4.63 7.12 4.29
N ASN A 115 3.83 7.47 5.31
CA ASN A 115 4.09 7.07 6.69
C ASN A 115 3.70 5.60 6.94
N CYS A 116 2.84 5.00 6.10
CA CYS A 116 2.36 3.64 6.28
C CYS A 116 2.67 2.70 5.11
N LEU A 117 3.09 3.25 3.97
CA LEU A 117 3.35 2.49 2.75
C LEU A 117 4.84 2.53 2.39
N GLY A 118 5.35 1.39 1.95
CA GLY A 118 6.65 1.19 1.32
C GLY A 118 6.52 0.83 -0.16
N TRP A 119 7.65 0.82 -0.86
CA TRP A 119 7.75 0.38 -2.25
C TRP A 119 8.65 -0.85 -2.34
N ASP A 120 8.08 -1.96 -2.79
CA ASP A 120 8.81 -3.17 -3.17
C ASP A 120 9.20 -3.05 -4.65
N ALA A 121 10.46 -2.73 -4.92
CA ALA A 121 10.95 -2.56 -6.29
C ALA A 121 11.05 -3.87 -7.07
N ALA A 122 11.25 -5.01 -6.37
CA ALA A 122 11.32 -6.31 -7.03
C ALA A 122 9.93 -6.77 -7.49
N GLY A 123 8.91 -6.55 -6.65
CA GLY A 123 7.51 -6.85 -6.97
C GLY A 123 6.76 -5.71 -7.65
N GLU A 124 7.40 -4.55 -7.86
CA GLU A 124 6.81 -3.29 -8.33
C GLU A 124 5.45 -2.97 -7.69
N ARG A 125 5.40 -2.99 -6.35
CA ARG A 125 4.14 -2.84 -5.62
C ARG A 125 4.29 -2.05 -4.34
N LEU A 126 3.18 -1.49 -3.90
CA LEU A 126 3.06 -0.89 -2.57
C LEU A 126 2.90 -1.99 -1.53
N ILE A 127 3.55 -1.83 -0.38
CA ILE A 127 3.51 -2.77 0.76
C ILE A 127 3.23 -1.99 2.05
N ALA A 128 2.70 -2.64 3.08
CA ALA A 128 2.60 -2.02 4.40
C ALA A 128 4.00 -1.86 5.03
N GLN A 129 4.43 -0.62 5.25
CA GLN A 129 5.73 -0.30 5.86
C GLN A 129 5.68 1.06 6.54
N GLN A 130 5.92 1.09 7.85
CA GLN A 130 6.04 2.34 8.60
C GLN A 130 7.19 3.19 8.06
N ASN A 131 6.90 4.46 7.79
CA ASN A 131 7.83 5.43 7.17
C ASN A 131 8.55 4.86 5.94
N GLY A 132 7.84 4.08 5.12
CA GLY A 132 8.39 3.39 3.96
C GLY A 132 8.62 4.29 2.74
N TYR A 133 7.97 5.48 2.70
CA TYR A 133 8.02 6.40 1.56
C TYR A 133 7.59 5.75 0.23
N GLY A 134 6.63 4.84 0.27
CA GLY A 134 6.21 4.01 -0.86
C GLY A 134 5.64 4.79 -2.03
N ILE A 135 4.87 5.85 -1.78
CA ILE A 135 4.33 6.70 -2.84
C ILE A 135 5.48 7.43 -3.52
N GLN A 136 6.42 7.99 -2.75
CA GLN A 136 7.58 8.68 -3.30
C GLN A 136 8.52 7.73 -4.07
N ARG A 137 8.86 6.59 -3.48
CA ARG A 137 9.81 5.61 -4.06
C ARG A 137 9.25 4.89 -5.28
N GLY A 138 7.94 4.61 -5.28
CA GLY A 138 7.24 4.09 -6.46
C GLY A 138 6.97 5.15 -7.52
N ARG A 139 7.26 6.43 -7.22
CA ARG A 139 6.91 7.59 -8.06
C ARG A 139 5.41 7.57 -8.39
N CYS A 140 4.59 7.36 -7.38
CA CYS A 140 3.17 7.13 -7.57
C CYS A 140 2.35 8.43 -7.51
N TRP A 141 1.29 8.52 -8.32
CA TRP A 141 0.34 9.64 -8.34
C TRP A 141 -1.09 9.14 -8.63
N GLY A 142 -2.04 10.08 -8.58
CA GLY A 142 -3.44 9.82 -8.90
C GLY A 142 -4.12 8.84 -7.95
N CYS A 143 -3.56 8.60 -6.77
CA CYS A 143 -4.07 7.60 -5.83
C CYS A 143 -5.55 7.81 -5.49
N LYS A 144 -6.33 6.72 -5.52
CA LYS A 144 -7.75 6.72 -5.18
C LYS A 144 -8.10 5.58 -4.24
N TYR A 145 -8.86 5.91 -3.20
CA TYR A 145 -9.44 4.95 -2.27
C TYR A 145 -10.74 4.39 -2.84
N PHE A 146 -10.92 3.08 -2.75
CA PHE A 146 -12.16 2.39 -3.08
C PHE A 146 -12.55 1.50 -1.90
N PRO A 147 -13.69 1.77 -1.23
CA PRO A 147 -14.27 0.82 -0.31
C PRO A 147 -14.84 -0.35 -1.15
N VAL A 148 -14.26 -1.54 -0.97
CA VAL A 148 -14.69 -2.75 -1.73
C VAL A 148 -15.84 -3.44 -1.00
N SER A 149 -15.74 -3.52 0.32
CA SER A 149 -16.79 -4.00 1.22
C SER A 149 -16.60 -3.37 2.59
N ARG A 150 -17.44 -3.75 3.55
CA ARG A 150 -17.28 -3.27 4.94
C ARG A 150 -15.90 -3.61 5.53
N GLU A 151 -15.30 -4.74 5.15
CA GLU A 151 -14.02 -5.21 5.70
C GLU A 151 -12.85 -5.06 4.75
N LYS A 152 -13.08 -4.60 3.51
CA LYS A 152 -12.05 -4.58 2.47
C LYS A 152 -12.01 -3.24 1.77
N PHE A 153 -10.80 -2.79 1.45
CA PHE A 153 -10.58 -1.63 0.63
C PHE A 153 -9.57 -1.95 -0.47
N ARG A 154 -9.41 -1.01 -1.39
CA ARG A 154 -8.21 -0.94 -2.24
C ARG A 154 -7.84 0.53 -2.43
N VAL A 155 -6.54 0.82 -2.43
CA VAL A 155 -5.99 2.06 -2.94
C VAL A 155 -5.32 1.76 -4.26
N VAL A 156 -5.72 2.47 -5.32
CA VAL A 156 -5.11 2.32 -6.65
C VAL A 156 -4.39 3.61 -7.00
N CYS A 157 -3.11 3.50 -7.35
CA CYS A 157 -2.26 4.61 -7.81
C CYS A 157 -1.67 4.25 -9.18
N PHE A 158 -1.27 5.24 -9.96
CA PHE A 158 -0.32 5.03 -11.07
C PHE A 158 1.10 5.23 -10.55
N CYS A 159 2.06 4.42 -11.00
CA CYS A 159 3.45 4.48 -10.55
C CYS A 159 4.40 4.36 -11.76
N ASP A 160 5.46 5.18 -11.79
CA ASP A 160 6.45 5.23 -12.89
C ASP A 160 7.69 4.38 -12.65
N ASN A 161 7.91 3.97 -11.39
CA ASN A 161 9.06 3.13 -11.04
C ASN A 161 8.78 1.67 -11.38
N VAL A 162 8.45 1.42 -12.65
CA VAL A 162 8.05 0.14 -13.20
C VAL A 162 8.88 -0.16 -14.44
N THR A 163 9.05 -1.43 -14.72
CA THR A 163 9.77 -1.96 -15.89
C THR A 163 8.82 -2.24 -17.06
N GLN A 164 7.52 -2.39 -16.79
CA GLN A 164 6.48 -2.64 -17.77
C GLN A 164 5.22 -1.83 -17.48
N GLY A 165 4.53 -1.44 -18.55
CA GLY A 165 3.27 -0.71 -18.51
C GLY A 165 3.36 0.60 -19.28
N LEU A 166 2.42 0.82 -20.19
CA LEU A 166 2.29 2.08 -20.92
C LEU A 166 0.92 2.66 -20.59
N THR A 167 0.87 3.89 -20.10
CA THR A 167 -0.39 4.59 -19.84
C THR A 167 -0.43 5.88 -20.63
N THR A 168 -1.50 6.09 -21.37
CA THR A 168 -1.79 7.40 -21.98
C THR A 168 -2.16 8.36 -20.86
N VAL A 169 -1.29 9.35 -20.60
CA VAL A 169 -1.49 10.34 -19.53
C VAL A 169 -2.27 11.55 -20.02
N ILE A 170 -2.12 11.89 -21.31
CA ILE A 170 -2.86 12.91 -22.06
C ILE A 170 -3.04 12.31 -23.45
N PRO A 171 -4.14 12.58 -24.19
CA PRO A 171 -4.29 12.09 -25.55
C PRO A 171 -3.03 12.37 -26.40
N GLY A 172 -2.41 11.32 -26.93
CA GLY A 172 -1.17 11.40 -27.73
C GLY A 172 0.15 11.34 -26.93
N ILE A 173 0.11 11.37 -25.60
CA ILE A 173 1.29 11.26 -24.74
C ILE A 173 1.17 10.02 -23.86
N ASP A 174 2.03 9.04 -24.14
CA ASP A 174 2.17 7.83 -23.37
C ASP A 174 3.35 7.94 -22.40
N ARG A 175 3.20 7.36 -21.21
CA ARG A 175 4.26 7.28 -20.20
C ARG A 175 4.42 5.85 -19.68
N MET A 176 5.67 5.48 -19.43
CA MET A 176 6.01 4.21 -18.78
C MET A 176 5.51 4.22 -17.33
N ALA A 177 4.32 3.65 -17.13
CA ALA A 177 3.63 3.63 -15.85
C ALA A 177 2.59 2.52 -15.80
N ALA A 178 2.28 2.06 -14.59
CA ALA A 178 1.25 1.05 -14.37
C ALA A 178 0.38 1.38 -13.15
N GLY A 179 -0.88 0.99 -13.24
CA GLY A 179 -1.80 1.01 -12.11
C GLY A 179 -1.40 -0.06 -11.08
N LYS A 180 -1.03 0.37 -9.87
CA LYS A 180 -0.68 -0.52 -8.76
C LYS A 180 -1.74 -0.38 -7.67
N ALA A 181 -2.22 -1.53 -7.19
CA ALA A 181 -3.22 -1.62 -6.15
C ALA A 181 -2.57 -2.04 -4.82
N PHE A 182 -3.03 -1.43 -3.74
CA PHE A 182 -2.71 -1.76 -2.37
C PHE A 182 -3.99 -2.11 -1.61
N ALA A 183 -4.01 -3.24 -0.91
CA ALA A 183 -5.20 -3.76 -0.23
C ALA A 183 -4.86 -4.57 1.04
N GLU A 184 -3.67 -4.36 1.62
CA GLU A 184 -3.29 -5.10 2.83
C GLU A 184 -4.06 -4.56 4.04
N ASP A 185 -4.82 -5.43 4.70
CA ASP A 185 -5.58 -5.08 5.90
C ASP A 185 -4.69 -4.79 7.10
N GLY A 186 -5.17 -3.93 8.00
CA GLY A 186 -4.50 -3.58 9.25
C GLY A 186 -3.28 -2.66 9.11
N VAL A 187 -3.04 -2.12 7.91
CA VAL A 187 -2.08 -1.01 7.69
C VAL A 187 -2.53 0.31 8.32
N TRP A 188 -3.85 0.50 8.45
CA TRP A 188 -4.46 1.66 9.07
C TRP A 188 -5.43 1.23 10.15
N ARG A 189 -5.49 2.01 11.22
CA ARG A 189 -6.41 1.84 12.34
C ARG A 189 -6.91 3.20 12.82
N LEU A 190 -8.01 3.17 13.56
CA LEU A 190 -8.58 4.35 14.18
C LEU A 190 -8.23 4.36 15.68
N VAL A 191 -7.54 5.40 16.13
CA VAL A 191 -7.21 5.59 17.55
C VAL A 191 -7.79 6.92 17.99
N ASN A 192 -8.79 6.89 18.88
CA ASN A 192 -9.50 8.07 19.37
C ASN A 192 -10.04 8.98 18.24
N GLY A 193 -10.52 8.39 17.15
CA GLY A 193 -11.03 9.11 15.97
C GLY A 193 -9.95 9.66 15.05
N GLN A 194 -8.67 9.31 15.25
CA GLN A 194 -7.56 9.67 14.36
C GLN A 194 -7.05 8.44 13.60
N LEU A 195 -6.81 8.61 12.30
CA LEU A 195 -6.19 7.60 11.46
C LEU A 195 -4.70 7.49 11.79
N GLN A 196 -4.22 6.26 11.99
CA GLN A 196 -2.82 5.94 12.25
C GLN A 196 -2.42 4.68 11.46
N CYS A 197 -1.11 4.53 11.24
CA CYS A 197 -0.50 3.20 11.21
C CYS A 197 -0.19 2.84 12.68
#